data_AF-A0A842PHN3-F1
#
_entry.id   AF-A0A842PHN3-F1
#
_cell.length_a   1.000
_cell.length_b   1.000
_cell.length_c   1.000
_cell.angle_alpha   90.00
_cell.angle_beta   90.00
_cell.angle_gamma   90.00
#
_symmetry.space_group_name_H-M   'P 1'
#
loop_
_entity.id
_entity.type
_entity.pdbx_description
1 polymer ?
#
loop_
_entity_poly.entity_id
_entity_poly.type
_entity_poly.pdbx_seq_one_letter_code
_entity_poly.pdbx_strand_id
1 'polypeptide(L)'
;MAIPADVEEFVEKHIKLMISQTETYLPFIRVAFPYSNNVADGVYNLIIGSALSVFVNQFAMKMKYPTAVDFADFGKIALKYRDQVDQFFK
;
A
#
# COMPACT_ATOMS: atom_id res chain seq x y z
N MET A 1 11.71 13.03 5.85
CA MET A 1 11.12 11.88 6.57
C MET A 1 12.24 11.16 7.31
N ALA A 2 11.92 10.45 8.38
CA ALA A 2 12.90 9.63 9.12
C ALA A 2 13.30 8.35 8.35
N ILE A 3 12.45 7.91 7.43
CA ILE A 3 12.66 6.73 6.58
C ILE A 3 13.86 6.96 5.65
N PRO A 4 14.79 5.99 5.55
CA PRO A 4 15.85 6.05 4.55
C PRO A 4 15.30 6.12 3.11
N ALA A 5 15.89 6.97 2.28
CA ALA A 5 15.38 7.26 0.93
C ALA A 5 15.22 6.02 0.04
N ASP A 6 16.14 5.05 0.16
CA ASP A 6 16.08 3.81 -0.61
C ASP A 6 14.92 2.89 -0.17
N VAL A 7 14.60 2.90 1.13
CA VAL A 7 13.43 2.19 1.66
C VAL A 7 12.14 2.86 1.22
N GLU A 8 12.09 4.19 1.28
CA GLU A 8 10.94 4.98 0.80
C GLU A 8 10.68 4.71 -0.69
N GLU A 9 11.70 4.78 -1.54
CA GLU A 9 11.59 4.51 -2.97
C GLU A 9 11.10 3.09 -3.26
N PHE A 10 11.67 2.08 -2.57
CA PHE A 10 11.29 0.69 -2.77
C PHE A 10 9.82 0.44 -2.40
N VAL A 11 9.38 1.00 -1.28
CA VAL A 11 7.99 0.87 -0.80
C VAL A 11 7.02 1.60 -1.71
N GLU A 12 7.33 2.82 -2.15
CA GLU A 12 6.48 3.54 -3.11
C GLU A 12 6.36 2.79 -4.44
N LYS A 13 7.46 2.20 -4.93
CA LYS A 13 7.43 1.38 -6.14
C LYS A 13 6.53 0.15 -5.98
N HIS A 14 6.56 -0.51 -4.82
CA HIS A 14 5.68 -1.63 -4.51
C HIS A 14 4.20 -1.21 -4.48
N ILE A 15 3.88 -0.09 -3.83
CA ILE A 15 2.50 0.44 -3.79
C ILE A 15 2.00 0.73 -5.21
N LYS A 16 2.80 1.45 -6.02
CA LYS A 16 2.46 1.78 -7.42
C LYS A 16 2.24 0.52 -8.26
N LEU A 17 3.07 -0.51 -8.08
CA LEU A 17 2.91 -1.79 -8.76
C LEU A 17 1.57 -2.44 -8.40
N MET A 18 1.25 -2.55 -7.11
CA MET A 18 0.00 -3.17 -6.64
C MET A 18 -1.24 -2.40 -7.13
N ILE A 19 -1.18 -1.06 -7.17
CA ILE A 19 -2.25 -0.22 -7.73
C ILE A 19 -2.42 -0.49 -9.23
N SER A 20 -1.32 -0.53 -10.00
CA SER A 20 -1.38 -0.84 -11.43
C SER A 20 -1.93 -2.24 -11.70
N GLN A 21 -1.56 -3.23 -10.89
CA GLN A 21 -2.13 -4.57 -11.02
C GLN A 21 -3.63 -4.57 -10.68
N THR A 22 -4.05 -3.76 -9.69
CA THR A 22 -5.46 -3.63 -9.29
C THR A 22 -6.37 -3.28 -10.44
N GLU A 23 -5.96 -2.33 -11.26
CA GLU A 23 -6.69 -1.94 -12.46
C GLU A 23 -6.96 -3.15 -13.39
N THR A 24 -5.97 -4.04 -13.53
CA THR A 24 -6.06 -5.23 -14.39
C THR A 24 -7.04 -6.28 -13.83
N TYR A 25 -7.09 -6.46 -12.50
CA TYR A 25 -7.95 -7.47 -11.86
C TYR A 25 -9.29 -6.92 -11.32
N LEU A 26 -9.69 -5.69 -11.68
CA LEU A 26 -11.04 -5.16 -11.37
C LEU A 26 -12.20 -6.11 -11.77
N PRO A 27 -12.18 -6.78 -12.93
CA PRO A 27 -13.25 -7.72 -13.29
C PRO A 27 -13.37 -8.88 -12.30
N PHE A 28 -12.23 -9.41 -11.83
CA PHE A 28 -12.21 -10.45 -10.80
C PHE A 28 -12.79 -9.93 -9.48
N ILE A 29 -12.40 -8.73 -9.04
CA ILE A 29 -12.89 -8.15 -7.78
C ILE A 29 -14.42 -8.03 -7.79
N ARG A 30 -15.01 -7.56 -8.90
CA ARG A 30 -16.46 -7.40 -9.03
C ARG A 30 -17.22 -8.73 -8.93
N VAL A 31 -16.64 -9.80 -9.45
CA VAL A 31 -17.23 -11.15 -9.41
C VAL A 31 -17.02 -11.82 -8.04
N ALA A 32 -15.82 -11.67 -7.45
CA ALA A 32 -15.47 -12.31 -6.20
C ALA A 32 -16.13 -11.66 -4.98
N PHE A 33 -16.40 -10.34 -5.03
CA PHE A 33 -16.95 -9.57 -3.92
C PHE A 33 -18.24 -8.81 -4.29
N PRO A 34 -19.29 -9.51 -4.75
CA PRO A 34 -20.48 -8.88 -5.36
C PRO A 34 -21.36 -8.08 -4.38
N TYR A 35 -21.20 -8.30 -3.07
CA TYR A 35 -22.02 -7.67 -2.03
C TYR A 35 -21.24 -6.70 -1.14
N SER A 36 -19.97 -6.42 -1.48
CA SER A 36 -19.17 -5.49 -0.68
C SER A 36 -19.54 -4.06 -1.04
N ASN A 37 -20.00 -3.31 -0.03
CA ASN A 37 -20.32 -1.88 -0.18
C ASN A 37 -19.08 -0.98 -0.06
N ASN A 38 -17.92 -1.56 0.24
CA ASN A 38 -16.69 -0.80 0.49
C ASN A 38 -15.45 -1.53 -0.06
N VAL A 39 -15.51 -1.89 -1.34
CA VAL A 39 -14.43 -2.57 -2.05
C VAL A 39 -13.16 -1.73 -2.08
N ALA A 40 -13.29 -0.41 -2.21
CA ALA A 40 -12.16 0.52 -2.24
C ALA A 40 -11.34 0.46 -0.93
N ASP A 41 -11.99 0.45 0.24
CA ASP A 41 -11.28 0.26 1.53
C ASP A 41 -10.60 -1.09 1.62
N GLY A 42 -11.29 -2.16 1.19
CA GLY A 42 -10.72 -3.51 1.21
C GLY A 42 -9.45 -3.61 0.36
N VAL A 43 -9.51 -3.07 -0.86
CA VAL A 43 -8.37 -3.05 -1.79
C VAL A 43 -7.25 -2.16 -1.26
N TYR A 44 -7.56 -0.97 -0.77
CA TYR A 44 -6.57 -0.07 -0.18
C TYR A 44 -5.85 -0.73 1.00
N ASN A 45 -6.60 -1.34 1.93
CA ASN A 45 -6.05 -2.04 3.09
C ASN A 45 -5.15 -3.21 2.68
N LEU A 46 -5.52 -3.96 1.64
CA LEU A 46 -4.69 -5.05 1.11
C LEU A 46 -3.36 -4.51 0.55
N ILE A 47 -3.41 -3.47 -0.27
CA ILE A 47 -2.22 -2.85 -0.87
C ILE A 47 -1.29 -2.32 0.22
N ILE A 48 -1.83 -1.54 1.16
CA ILE A 48 -1.03 -0.92 2.22
C ILE A 48 -0.52 -1.96 3.23
N GLY A 49 -1.30 -2.99 3.57
CA GLY A 49 -0.85 -4.09 4.42
C GLY A 49 0.30 -4.90 3.79
N SER A 50 0.22 -5.13 2.48
CA SER A 50 1.32 -5.72 1.71
C SER A 50 2.57 -4.81 1.74
N ALA A 51 2.40 -3.52 1.48
CA ALA A 51 3.49 -2.53 1.51
C ALA A 51 4.12 -2.38 2.91
N LEU A 52 3.33 -2.50 3.98
CA LEU A 52 3.82 -2.47 5.36
C LEU A 52 4.76 -3.64 5.64
N SER A 53 4.41 -4.83 5.15
CA SER A 53 5.25 -6.02 5.28
C SER A 53 6.58 -5.84 4.55
N VAL A 54 6.54 -5.26 3.35
CA VAL A 54 7.74 -4.89 2.59
C VAL A 54 8.58 -3.85 3.34
N PHE A 55 7.96 -2.81 3.87
CA PHE A 55 8.63 -1.75 4.63
C PHE A 55 9.37 -2.32 5.85
N VAL A 56 8.72 -3.15 6.67
CA VAL A 56 9.36 -3.80 7.82
C VAL A 56 10.52 -4.70 7.38
N ASN A 57 10.35 -5.46 6.29
CA ASN A 57 11.41 -6.31 5.76
C ASN A 57 12.62 -5.51 5.27
N GLN A 58 12.42 -4.34 4.64
CA GLN A 58 13.53 -3.48 4.22
C GLN A 58 14.37 -2.97 5.40
N PHE A 59 13.74 -2.66 6.53
CA PHE A 59 14.46 -2.35 7.77
C PHE A 59 15.18 -3.57 8.33
N ALA A 60 14.52 -4.74 8.35
CA ALA A 60 15.11 -5.98 8.85
C ALA A 60 16.35 -6.41 8.06
N MET A 61 16.33 -6.24 6.72
CA MET A 61 17.50 -6.49 5.85
C MET A 61 18.72 -5.61 6.20
N LYS A 62 18.48 -4.47 6.85
CA LYS A 62 19.51 -3.55 7.35
C LYS A 62 19.85 -3.79 8.82
N MET A 63 19.37 -4.88 9.42
CA MET A 63 19.51 -5.21 10.85
C MET A 63 18.96 -4.10 11.77
N LYS A 64 17.90 -3.41 11.32
CA LYS A 64 17.21 -2.34 12.06
C LYS A 64 15.75 -2.68 12.23
N TYR A 65 15.11 -1.99 13.17
CA TYR A 65 13.67 -2.00 13.36
C TYR A 65 13.11 -0.60 13.10
N PRO A 66 11.96 -0.46 12.41
CA PRO A 66 11.32 0.83 12.26
C PRO A 66 10.86 1.37 13.62
N THR A 67 11.08 2.65 13.84
CA THR A 67 10.58 3.36 15.03
C THR A 67 9.11 3.77 14.85
N ALA A 68 8.47 4.25 15.92
CA ALA A 68 7.13 4.83 15.84
C ALA A 68 7.05 6.01 14.85
N VAL A 69 8.13 6.80 14.74
CA VAL A 69 8.21 7.92 13.79
C VAL A 69 8.27 7.41 12.35
N ASP A 70 9.02 6.33 12.10
CA ASP A 70 9.10 5.71 10.78
C ASP A 70 7.74 5.14 10.35
N PHE A 71 6.98 4.52 11.26
CA PHE A 71 5.61 4.08 10.96
C PHE A 71 4.65 5.25 10.69
N ALA A 72 4.77 6.36 11.43
CA ALA A 72 3.96 7.55 11.18
C ALA A 72 4.26 8.17 9.80
N ASP A 73 5.53 8.20 9.40
CA ASP A 73 5.94 8.67 8.08
C ASP A 73 5.49 7.71 6.96
N PHE A 74 5.53 6.38 7.20
CA PHE A 74 4.96 5.39 6.28
C PHE A 74 3.46 5.62 6.08
N GLY A 75 2.72 5.94 7.15
CA GLY A 75 1.30 6.30 7.07
C GLY A 75 1.05 7.50 6.16
N LYS A 76 1.92 8.52 6.18
CA LYS A 76 1.82 9.67 5.27
C LYS A 76 2.08 9.28 3.82
N ILE A 77 3.05 8.39 3.57
CA ILE A 77 3.31 7.84 2.22
C ILE A 77 2.07 7.09 1.72
N ALA A 78 1.52 6.18 2.53
CA ALA A 78 0.34 5.39 2.19
C ALA A 78 -0.87 6.27 1.86
N LEU A 79 -1.09 7.35 2.62
CA LEU A 79 -2.22 8.25 2.44
C LEU A 79 -2.24 8.93 1.06
N LYS A 80 -1.06 9.22 0.46
CA LYS A 80 -0.95 9.82 -0.88
C LYS A 80 -1.69 9.04 -1.97
N TYR A 81 -1.84 7.73 -1.79
CA TYR A 81 -2.40 6.81 -2.79
C TYR A 81 -3.88 6.50 -2.59
N ARG A 82 -4.51 7.03 -1.52
CA ARG A 82 -5.88 6.70 -1.17
C ARG A 82 -6.87 7.07 -2.29
N ASP A 83 -6.79 8.32 -2.74
CA ASP A 83 -7.70 8.85 -3.76
C ASP A 83 -7.58 8.10 -5.09
N GLN A 84 -6.38 7.62 -5.41
CA GLN A 84 -6.15 6.83 -6.63
C GLN A 84 -6.86 5.48 -6.59
N VAL A 85 -6.85 4.79 -5.44
CA VAL A 85 -7.58 3.52 -5.29
C VAL A 85 -9.09 3.75 -5.34
N ASP A 86 -9.58 4.83 -4.73
CA ASP A 86 -11.00 5.18 -4.76
C ASP A 86 -11.53 5.41 -6.18
N GLN A 87 -10.71 5.94 -7.09
CA GLN A 87 -11.11 6.19 -8.49
C GLN A 87 -11.45 4.92 -9.27
N PHE A 88 -10.94 3.75 -8.89
CA PHE A 88 -11.27 2.50 -9.58
C PHE A 88 -12.70 2.00 -9.33
N PHE A 89 -13.36 2.50 -8.28
CA PHE A 89 -14.67 2.03 -7.81
C PHE A 89 -15.74 3.12 -7.79
N LYS A 90 -15.43 4.33 -8.28
CA LYS A 90 -16.39 5.40 -8.58
C LYS A 90 -16.92 5.24 -10.00
#